data_AF-A0A0K1F647-F1
#
_entry.id   AF-A0A0K1F647-F1
#
_cell.length_a   1.000
_cell.length_b   1.000
_cell.length_c   1.000
_cell.angle_alpha   90.00
_cell.angle_beta   90.00
_cell.angle_gamma   90.00
#
_symmetry.space_group_name_H-M   'P 1'
#
loop_
_entity.id
_entity.type
_entity.pdbx_description
1 polymer ?
#
loop_
_entity_poly.entity_id
_entity_poly.type
_entity_poly.pdbx_seq_one_letter_code
_entity_poly.pdbx_strand_id
1 'polypeptide(L)'
;MHDAQQQEVRRDPETGREYKKSKSGSHKEKADDPPSWALGERPYVGENGKEFAKRVMDKYFGEGNWDPKDNGPTSDYNRIKKWGDRAFE
;
A
#
# COMPACT_ATOMS: atom_id res chain seq x y z
N MET A 1 13.74 -23.64 -11.76
CA MET A 1 12.48 -24.01 -11.08
C MET A 1 12.13 -23.03 -9.94
N HIS A 2 12.46 -21.73 -10.04
CA HIS A 2 12.33 -20.79 -8.91
C HIS A 2 11.25 -19.70 -9.08
N ASP A 3 10.47 -19.72 -10.16
CA ASP A 3 9.54 -18.61 -10.47
C ASP A 3 8.10 -18.82 -9.92
N ALA A 4 7.69 -20.06 -9.66
CA ALA A 4 6.31 -20.38 -9.28
C ALA A 4 5.93 -19.86 -7.87
N GLN A 5 6.87 -19.88 -6.92
CA GLN A 5 6.64 -19.41 -5.55
C GLN A 5 6.42 -17.88 -5.47
N GLN A 6 6.90 -17.12 -6.45
CA GLN A 6 6.71 -15.66 -6.49
C GLN A 6 5.33 -15.24 -7.02
N GLN A 7 4.59 -16.17 -7.64
CA GLN A 7 3.28 -15.87 -8.24
C GLN A 7 2.14 -16.01 -7.23
N GLU A 8 2.27 -16.91 -6.25
CA GLU A 8 1.28 -17.10 -5.18
C GLU A 8 1.32 -15.96 -4.14
N VAL A 9 2.51 -15.42 -3.82
CA VAL A 9 2.66 -14.24 -2.92
C VAL A 9 2.13 -12.94 -3.55
N ARG A 10 1.83 -12.96 -4.85
CA ARG A 10 1.20 -11.82 -5.54
C ARG A 10 -0.30 -11.83 -5.43
N ARG A 11 -0.94 -12.88 -4.90
CA ARG A 11 -2.40 -12.94 -4.84
C ARG A 11 -2.85 -13.04 -3.39
N ASP A 12 -3.78 -12.18 -3.01
CA ASP A 12 -4.42 -12.23 -1.72
C ASP A 12 -5.26 -13.50 -1.62
N PRO A 13 -5.00 -14.39 -0.63
CA PRO A 13 -5.66 -15.68 -0.55
C PRO A 13 -7.14 -15.57 -0.19
N GLU A 14 -7.58 -14.45 0.40
CA GLU A 14 -8.95 -14.23 0.84
C GLU A 14 -9.83 -13.66 -0.27
N THR A 15 -9.29 -12.71 -1.04
CA THR A 15 -10.04 -11.99 -2.09
C THR A 15 -9.69 -12.44 -3.51
N GLY A 16 -8.62 -13.20 -3.69
CA GLY A 16 -8.09 -13.58 -5.00
C GLY A 16 -7.56 -12.40 -5.81
N ARG A 17 -7.42 -11.21 -5.20
CA ARG A 17 -6.91 -10.01 -5.88
C ARG A 17 -5.40 -10.06 -5.98
N GLU A 18 -4.88 -9.65 -7.13
CA GLU A 18 -3.44 -9.55 -7.34
C GLU A 18 -2.92 -8.25 -6.71
N TYR A 19 -1.79 -8.32 -6.00
CA TYR A 19 -1.03 -7.18 -5.50
C TYR A 19 -0.15 -6.60 -6.60
N LYS A 20 -0.02 -5.27 -6.62
CA LYS A 20 0.94 -4.59 -7.49
C LYS A 20 2.37 -5.05 -7.19
N LYS A 21 3.22 -4.96 -8.21
CA LYS A 21 4.63 -5.27 -8.03
C LYS A 21 5.28 -4.08 -7.33
N SER A 22 6.11 -4.36 -6.33
CA SER A 22 6.96 -3.32 -5.77
C SER A 22 7.96 -2.87 -6.84
N LYS A 23 8.05 -1.57 -7.06
CA LYS A 23 9.05 -0.99 -7.94
C LYS A 23 10.44 -1.18 -7.33
N SER A 24 11.34 -1.82 -8.07
CA SER A 24 12.73 -1.98 -7.66
C SER A 24 13.47 -0.65 -7.86
N GLY A 25 13.70 0.08 -6.77
CA GLY A 25 14.41 1.37 -6.78
C GLY A 25 15.04 1.69 -5.41
N SER A 26 15.79 2.79 -5.32
CA SER A 26 16.42 3.24 -4.06
C SER A 26 15.38 3.91 -3.14
N HIS A 27 15.54 3.79 -1.80
CA HIS A 27 14.60 4.27 -0.77
C HIS A 27 14.11 5.72 -0.98
N LYS A 28 14.92 6.56 -1.61
CA LYS A 28 14.59 7.97 -1.88
C LYS A 28 13.49 8.18 -2.92
N GLU A 29 13.36 7.27 -3.90
CA GLU A 29 12.38 7.42 -5.00
C GLU A 29 11.01 6.83 -4.67
N LYS A 30 10.97 5.81 -3.80
CA LYS A 30 9.74 5.06 -3.48
C LYS A 30 8.77 5.81 -2.55
N ALA A 31 9.15 7.00 -2.07
CA ALA A 31 8.50 7.63 -0.92
C ALA A 31 8.46 6.67 0.29
N ASP A 32 9.64 6.16 0.67
CA ASP A 32 9.87 5.20 1.76
C ASP A 32 9.72 5.82 3.17
N ASP A 33 8.82 6.79 3.32
CA ASP A 33 8.36 7.27 4.63
C ASP A 33 6.91 6.84 4.92
N PRO A 34 6.46 5.61 4.60
CA PRO A 34 5.21 5.14 5.17
C PRO A 34 5.42 4.90 6.67
N PRO A 35 4.34 4.99 7.47
CA PRO A 35 4.40 4.61 8.87
C PRO A 35 4.89 3.17 9.03
N SER A 36 5.67 2.88 10.08
CA SER A 36 6.26 1.54 10.28
C SER A 36 5.22 0.41 10.33
N TRP A 37 3.99 0.71 10.76
CA TRP A 37 2.88 -0.22 10.76
C TRP A 37 2.29 -0.47 9.36
N ALA A 38 2.43 0.46 8.42
CA ALA A 38 1.92 0.33 7.06
C ALA A 38 2.89 -0.37 6.09
N LEU A 39 4.17 -0.50 6.43
CA LEU A 39 5.24 -1.01 5.54
C LEU A 39 5.03 -2.42 4.97
N GLY A 40 4.18 -3.24 5.60
CA GLY A 40 3.84 -4.59 5.13
C GLY A 40 2.67 -4.65 4.15
N GLU A 41 1.93 -3.55 3.96
CA GLU A 41 0.73 -3.53 3.13
C GLU A 41 1.07 -3.28 1.65
N ARG A 42 0.37 -3.95 0.73
CA ARG A 42 0.59 -3.78 -0.71
C ARG A 42 -0.70 -3.36 -1.41
N PRO A 43 -0.66 -2.39 -2.33
CA PRO A 43 -1.82 -2.02 -3.12
C PRO A 43 -2.19 -3.15 -4.09
N TYR A 44 -3.47 -3.29 -4.40
CA TYR A 44 -3.94 -4.24 -5.41
C TYR A 44 -3.75 -3.72 -6.84
N VAL A 45 -3.63 -4.62 -7.80
CA VAL A 45 -3.66 -4.32 -9.23
C VAL A 45 -5.01 -3.66 -9.55
N GLY A 46 -4.97 -2.46 -10.13
CA GLY A 46 -6.16 -1.62 -10.36
C GLY A 46 -6.58 -0.74 -9.18
N GLU A 47 -5.99 -0.90 -8.00
CA GLU A 47 -6.23 -0.02 -6.86
C GLU A 47 -5.41 1.27 -6.99
N ASN A 48 -6.03 2.42 -6.74
CA ASN A 48 -5.33 3.70 -6.70
C ASN A 48 -4.75 3.94 -5.29
N GLY A 49 -3.72 4.79 -5.17
CA GLY A 49 -3.12 5.10 -3.86
C GLY A 49 -4.13 5.58 -2.82
N LYS A 50 -5.23 6.25 -3.23
CA LYS A 50 -6.33 6.65 -2.34
C LYS A 50 -7.09 5.47 -1.75
N GLU A 51 -7.47 4.51 -2.59
CA GLU A 51 -8.19 3.30 -2.17
C GLU A 51 -7.29 2.44 -1.27
N PHE A 52 -6.02 2.31 -1.63
CA PHE A 52 -5.01 1.64 -0.82
C PHE A 52 -4.85 2.28 0.56
N ALA A 53 -4.66 3.60 0.61
CA ALA A 53 -4.55 4.32 1.86
C ALA A 53 -5.81 4.19 2.71
N LYS A 54 -7.00 4.26 2.10
CA LYS A 54 -8.27 4.00 2.82
C LYS A 54 -8.24 2.62 3.46
N ARG A 55 -7.98 1.57 2.66
CA ARG A 55 -7.96 0.17 3.13
C ARG A 55 -6.98 -0.05 4.27
N VAL A 56 -5.77 0.50 4.15
CA VAL A 56 -4.73 0.37 5.17
C VAL A 56 -5.12 1.12 6.44
N MET A 57 -5.59 2.37 6.34
CA MET A 57 -6.05 3.11 7.51
C MET A 57 -7.24 2.42 8.19
N ASP A 58 -8.18 1.89 7.41
CA ASP A 58 -9.33 1.12 7.90
C ASP A 58 -8.92 -0.15 8.65
N LYS A 59 -7.90 -0.85 8.14
CA LYS A 59 -7.36 -2.07 8.76
C LYS A 59 -6.73 -1.81 10.14
N TYR A 60 -6.01 -0.69 10.30
CA TYR A 60 -5.27 -0.40 11.54
C TYR A 60 -6.07 0.44 12.55
N PHE A 61 -6.82 1.43 12.08
CA PHE A 61 -7.59 2.33 12.93
C PHE A 61 -9.07 1.92 13.01
N GLY A 62 -9.60 1.21 12.01
CA GLY A 62 -11.03 0.91 11.88
C GLY A 62 -11.77 1.95 11.03
N GLU A 63 -12.83 1.51 10.33
CA GLU A 63 -13.68 2.41 9.55
C GLU A 63 -14.30 3.50 10.44
N GLY A 64 -14.00 4.76 10.14
CA GLY A 64 -14.52 5.92 10.88
C GLY A 64 -13.66 6.42 12.04
N ASN A 65 -12.56 5.74 12.39
CA ASN A 65 -11.62 6.20 13.43
C ASN A 65 -10.48 7.09 12.90
N TRP A 66 -10.48 7.38 11.61
CA TRP A 66 -9.50 8.25 10.97
C TRP A 66 -10.21 9.18 10.01
N ASP A 67 -9.68 10.40 9.86
CA ASP A 67 -10.28 11.39 8.98
C ASP A 67 -9.62 11.35 7.58
N PRO A 68 -10.34 10.97 6.51
CA PRO A 68 -9.79 10.95 5.15
C PRO A 68 -9.57 12.35 4.56
N LYS A 69 -10.06 13.40 5.21
CA LYS A 69 -9.81 14.80 4.83
C LYS A 69 -8.51 15.31 5.45
N ASP A 70 -7.95 14.61 6.45
CA ASP A 70 -6.60 14.82 7.00
C ASP A 70 -5.54 14.43 5.96
N ASN A 71 -5.37 15.33 4.99
CA ASN A 71 -4.47 15.23 3.85
C ASN A 71 -3.22 16.08 4.06
N GLY A 72 -2.88 16.39 5.30
CA GLY A 72 -1.71 17.15 5.67
C GLY A 72 -0.42 16.53 5.11
N PRO A 73 0.65 17.32 4.99
CA PRO A 73 1.96 16.81 4.60
C PRO A 73 2.49 15.76 5.58
N THR A 74 2.04 15.78 6.84
CA THR A 74 2.41 14.86 7.93
C THR A 74 1.40 13.74 8.16
N SER A 75 0.25 13.76 7.50
CA SER A 75 -0.82 12.79 7.72
C SER A 75 -0.45 11.42 7.16
N ASP A 76 -0.70 10.38 7.95
CA ASP A 76 -0.40 8.99 7.58
C ASP A 76 -1.11 8.57 6.31
N TYR A 77 -2.37 8.98 6.13
CA TYR A 77 -3.12 8.74 4.89
C TYR A 77 -2.38 9.24 3.64
N ASN A 78 -1.81 10.45 3.69
CA ASN A 78 -1.11 11.03 2.54
C ASN A 78 0.24 10.35 2.28
N ARG A 79 0.94 9.92 3.34
CA ARG A 79 2.17 9.11 3.23
C ARG A 79 1.89 7.77 2.57
N ILE A 80 0.89 7.03 3.06
CA ILE A 80 0.49 5.73 2.54
C ILE A 80 -0.03 5.86 1.10
N LYS A 81 -0.81 6.90 0.79
CA LYS A 81 -1.29 7.16 -0.57
C LYS A 81 -0.13 7.36 -1.54
N LYS A 82 0.85 8.20 -1.19
CA LYS A 82 2.04 8.44 -2.03
C LYS A 82 2.88 7.19 -2.16
N TRP A 83 3.04 6.42 -1.09
CA TRP A 83 3.77 5.16 -1.09
C TRP A 83 3.09 4.13 -2.01
N GLY A 84 1.78 3.93 -1.89
CA GLY A 84 1.00 3.03 -2.75
C GLY A 84 1.04 3.39 -4.24
N ASP A 85 1.23 4.67 -4.56
CA ASP A 85 1.31 5.19 -5.93
C ASP A 85 2.74 5.15 -6.50
N ARG A 86 3.77 5.37 -5.67
CA ARG A 86 5.17 5.52 -6.10
C ARG A 86 6.04 4.30 -5.90
N ALA A 87 5.78 3.52 -4.85
CA ALA A 87 6.55 2.33 -4.52
C ALA A 87 6.08 1.09 -5.29
N PHE A 88 4.97 1.17 -6.03
CA PHE A 88 4.36 0.02 -6.70
C PHE A 88 3.91 0.35 -8.12
N GLU A 89 4.04 -0.62 -9.02
CA GLU A 89 3.63 -0.59 -10.43
C GLU A 89 2.84 -1.85 -10.85
#